data_AF-A0A967M5T6-F1
#
_entry.id   AF-A0A967M5T6-F1
#
_cell.length_a   1.000
_cell.length_b   1.000
_cell.length_c   1.000
_cell.angle_alpha   90.00
_cell.angle_beta   90.00
_cell.angle_gamma   90.00
#
_symmetry.space_group_name_H-M   'P 1'
#
loop_
_entity.id
_entity.type
_entity.pdbx_description
1 polymer ?
#
loop_
_entity_poly.entity_id
_entity_poly.type
_entity_poly.pdbx_seq_one_letter_code
_entity_poly.pdbx_strand_id
1 'polypeptide(L)'
;VLYETLQWVVERIREGAQDFTKLEEEGKRRIAEQGFRVDYLSVCNSKTLEPAAVDDREITVLGAMFTDAARLIDNLSLSLDSRGESNVH
;
A
#
# COMPACT_ATOMS: atom_id res chain seq x y z
N VAL A 1 -8.19 -5.18 -8.93
CA VAL A 1 -7.06 -4.27 -9.25
C VAL A 1 -6.67 -3.34 -8.11
N LEU A 2 -7.44 -2.28 -7.77
CA LEU A 2 -7.04 -1.32 -6.73
C LEU A 2 -6.81 -2.01 -5.37
N TYR A 3 -7.85 -2.64 -4.82
CA TYR A 3 -7.78 -3.36 -3.54
C TYR A 3 -6.68 -4.43 -3.52
N GLU A 4 -6.58 -5.26 -4.56
CA GLU A 4 -5.53 -6.29 -4.69
C GLU A 4 -4.12 -5.69 -4.72
N THR A 5 -3.95 -4.51 -5.33
CA THR A 5 -2.67 -3.80 -5.34
C THR A 5 -2.33 -3.28 -3.95
N LEU A 6 -3.31 -2.70 -3.23
CA LEU A 6 -3.11 -2.27 -1.84
C LEU A 6 -2.74 -3.45 -0.94
N GLN A 7 -3.43 -4.59 -1.07
CA GLN A 7 -3.10 -5.81 -0.33
C GLN A 7 -1.67 -6.29 -0.65
N TRP A 8 -1.26 -6.23 -1.91
CA TRP A 8 0.09 -6.60 -2.29
C TRP A 8 1.14 -5.69 -1.64
N VAL A 9 0.92 -4.37 -1.59
CA VAL A 9 1.81 -3.43 -0.92
C VAL A 9 1.88 -3.73 0.58
N VAL A 10 0.73 -3.91 1.24
CA VAL A 10 0.65 -4.30 2.66
C VAL A 10 1.48 -5.55 2.94
N GLU A 11 1.37 -6.57 2.09
CA GLU A 11 2.10 -7.81 2.27
C GLU A 11 3.61 -7.64 2.11
N ARG A 12 4.07 -6.82 1.17
CA ARG A 12 5.51 -6.51 1.05
C ARG A 12 6.04 -5.80 2.28
N ILE A 13 5.27 -4.87 2.84
CA ILE A 13 5.66 -4.16 4.06
C ILE A 13 5.74 -5.15 5.24
N ARG A 14 4.79 -6.08 5.35
CA ARG A 14 4.82 -7.15 6.36
C ARG A 14 6.03 -8.07 6.23
N GLU A 15 6.46 -8.37 5.01
CA GLU A 15 7.67 -9.14 4.73
C GLU A 15 8.98 -8.37 5.00
N GLY A 16 8.89 -7.09 5.40
CA GLY A 16 10.04 -6.26 5.76
C GLY A 16 10.55 -5.36 4.64
N ALA A 17 9.77 -5.14 3.58
CA ALA A 17 10.11 -4.10 2.61
C ALA A 17 9.99 -2.71 3.25
N GLN A 18 11.10 -1.98 3.27
CA GLN A 18 11.22 -0.64 3.87
C GLN A 18 11.36 0.48 2.83
N ASP A 19 11.53 0.14 1.55
CA ASP A 19 11.57 1.10 0.45
C ASP A 19 10.14 1.41 -0.02
N PHE A 20 9.45 2.24 0.76
CA PHE A 20 8.06 2.59 0.51
C PHE A 20 7.86 3.32 -0.82
N THR A 21 8.77 4.21 -1.20
CA THR A 21 8.71 4.91 -2.49
C THR A 21 8.76 3.91 -3.65
N LYS A 22 9.63 2.90 -3.58
CA LYS A 22 9.67 1.85 -4.61
C LYS A 22 8.39 0.99 -4.63
N LEU A 23 7.82 0.70 -3.46
CA LEU A 23 6.54 -0.02 -3.37
C LEU A 23 5.38 0.79 -3.97
N GLU A 24 5.39 2.11 -3.78
CA GLU A 24 4.41 3.01 -4.40
C GLU A 24 4.48 2.95 -5.92
N GLU A 25 5.67 3.09 -6.49
CA GLU A 25 5.89 3.04 -7.93
C GLU A 25 5.55 1.67 -8.53
N GLU A 26 5.88 0.58 -7.83
CA GLU A 26 5.50 -0.77 -8.22
C GLU A 26 3.98 -0.96 -8.20
N GLY A 27 3.32 -0.48 -7.15
CA GLY A 27 1.86 -0.52 -7.03
C GLY A 27 1.18 0.27 -8.16
N LYS A 28 1.67 1.48 -8.46
CA LYS A 28 1.18 2.29 -9.59
C LYS A 28 1.33 1.53 -10.91
N ARG A 29 2.48 0.89 -11.14
CA ARG A 29 2.74 0.12 -12.35
C ARG A 29 1.79 -1.06 -12.50
N ARG A 30 1.52 -1.82 -11.42
CA ARG A 30 0.56 -2.92 -11.41
C ARG A 30 -0.84 -2.48 -11.84
N ILE A 31 -1.31 -1.34 -11.34
CA ILE A 31 -2.62 -0.81 -11.73
C ILE A 31 -2.62 -0.39 -13.20
N ALA A 32 -1.56 0.28 -13.67
CA ALA A 32 -1.41 0.72 -15.05
C ALA A 32 -1.32 -0.45 -16.05
N GLU A 33 -0.65 -1.55 -15.69
CA GLU A 33 -0.56 -2.77 -16.51
C GLU A 33 -1.92 -3.46 -16.71
N GLN A 34 -2.88 -3.22 -15.81
CA GLN A 34 -4.26 -3.67 -15.95
C GLN A 34 -5.14 -2.69 -16.76
N GLY A 35 -4.54 -1.62 -17.31
CA GLY A 35 -5.23 -0.62 -18.15
C GLY A 35 -5.91 0.51 -17.38
N PHE A 36 -5.74 0.60 -16.06
CA PHE A 36 -6.34 1.67 -15.25
C PHE A 36 -5.40 2.86 -15.11
N ARG A 37 -5.96 4.08 -15.12
CA ARG A 37 -5.19 5.30 -14.84
C ARG A 37 -5.11 5.51 -13.32
N VAL A 38 -3.90 5.51 -12.78
CA VAL A 38 -3.67 5.81 -11.36
C VAL A 38 -3.76 7.32 -11.12
N ASP A 39 -4.40 7.70 -10.02
CA ASP A 39 -4.38 9.07 -9.48
C ASP A 39 -3.24 9.21 -8.49
N TYR A 40 -3.26 8.39 -7.42
CA TYR A 40 -2.17 8.27 -6.47
C TYR A 40 -2.11 6.87 -5.86
N LEU A 41 -0.94 6.51 -5.34
CA LEU A 41 -0.74 5.41 -4.41
C LEU A 41 0.36 5.87 -3.44
N SER A 42 0.07 5.83 -2.14
CA SER A 42 0.93 6.39 -1.10
C SER A 42 0.94 5.51 0.14
N VAL A 43 2.12 5.37 0.75
CA VAL A 43 2.33 4.66 2.02
C VAL A 43 2.62 5.71 3.09
N CYS A 44 1.70 5.85 4.04
CA CYS A 44 1.73 6.91 5.05
C CYS A 44 1.67 6.34 6.47
N ASN A 45 2.14 7.11 7.44
CA ASN A 45 1.83 6.86 8.85
C ASN A 45 0.32 7.00 9.10
N SER A 46 -0.31 6.01 9.75
CA SER A 46 -1.78 6.01 9.95
C SER A 46 -2.30 7.14 10.85
N LYS A 47 -1.44 7.73 11.68
CA LYS A 47 -1.81 8.78 12.63
C LYS A 47 -1.56 10.18 12.10
N THR A 48 -0.43 10.39 11.43
CA THR A 48 -0.04 11.73 10.94
C THR A 48 -0.39 11.96 9.48
N LEU A 49 -0.62 10.88 8.70
CA LEU A 49 -0.78 10.89 7.24
C LEU A 49 0.46 11.42 6.49
N GLU A 50 1.59 11.58 7.18
CA GLU A 50 2.88 11.89 6.57
C GLU A 50 3.46 10.63 5.90
N PRO A 51 4.41 10.78 4.96
CA PRO A 51 5.11 9.63 4.38
C PRO A 51 5.62 8.69 5.47
N ALA A 52 5.39 7.39 5.29
CA ALA A 52 5.78 6.41 6.29
C ALA A 52 7.30 6.39 6.49
N ALA A 53 7.72 6.32 7.76
CA ALA A 53 9.09 6.10 8.16
C ALA A 53 9.33 4.62 8.47
N VAL A 54 10.58 4.17 8.39
CA VAL A 54 10.95 2.75 8.56
C VAL A 54 10.70 2.21 9.97
N ASP A 55 10.58 3.10 10.95
CA ASP A 55 10.27 2.83 12.35
C ASP A 55 8.77 3.01 12.70
N ASP A 56 7.96 3.41 11.72
CA ASP A 56 6.51 3.46 11.88
C ASP A 56 5.94 2.05 12.04
N ARG A 57 5.06 1.91 13.03
CA ARG A 57 4.34 0.67 13.27
C ARG A 57 2.93 0.70 12.73
N GLU A 58 2.32 1.87 12.64
CA GLU A 58 0.97 2.06 12.15
C GLU A 58 1.07 2.70 10.78
N ILE A 59 0.86 1.91 9.74
CA ILE A 59 1.01 2.33 8.34
C ILE A 59 -0.33 2.18 7.63
N THR A 60 -0.67 3.13 6.77
CA THR A 60 -1.82 3.07 5.89
C THR A 60 -1.37 3.24 4.44
N VAL A 61 -1.73 2.29 3.59
CA VAL A 61 -1.58 2.38 2.15
C VAL A 61 -2.86 2.99 1.58
N LEU A 62 -2.74 4.15 0.96
CA LEU A 62 -3.82 4.89 0.32
C LEU A 62 -3.69 4.72 -1.20
N GLY A 63 -4.78 4.50 -1.91
CA GLY A 63 -4.75 4.44 -3.37
C GLY A 63 -6.01 5.00 -4.00
N ALA A 64 -5.84 5.64 -5.16
CA ALA A 64 -6.92 6.09 -6.00
C ALA A 64 -6.63 5.82 -7.46
N MET A 65 -7.65 5.40 -8.20
CA MET A 65 -7.57 5.18 -9.65
C MET A 65 -8.85 5.63 -10.34
N PHE A 66 -8.75 5.94 -11.63
CA PHE A 66 -9.88 6.25 -12.49
C PHE A 66 -10.32 5.01 -13.27
N THR A 67 -11.63 4.78 -13.28
CA THR A 67 -12.32 3.93 -14.27
C THR A 67 -12.97 4.84 -15.31
N ASP A 68 -13.57 4.25 -16.35
CA ASP A 68 -14.29 5.02 -17.37
C ASP A 68 -15.48 5.83 -16.79
N ALA A 69 -16.06 5.37 -15.69
CA ALA A 69 -17.28 5.94 -15.12
C ALA A 69 -17.07 6.71 -13.81
N ALA A 70 -15.96 6.45 -13.08
CA ALA A 70 -15.79 6.95 -11.72
C ALA A 70 -14.32 7.04 -11.28
N ARG A 71 -14.10 7.78 -10.19
CA ARG A 71 -12.85 7.76 -9.42
C ARG A 71 -13.06 6.85 -8.21
N LEU A 72 -12.24 5.81 -8.09
CA LEU A 72 -12.23 4.88 -6.95
C LEU A 72 -11.13 5.27 -5.99
N ILE A 73 -11.43 5.27 -4.69
CA ILE A 73 -10.48 5.53 -3.62
C ILE A 73 -10.63 4.41 -2.61
N ASP A 74 -9.52 3.86 -2.16
CA ASP A 74 -9.47 2.78 -1.17
C ASP A 74 -8.24 2.95 -0.28
N ASN A 75 -8.26 2.32 0.88
CA ASN A 75 -7.13 2.33 1.81
C ASN A 75 -7.05 1.03 2.60
N LEU A 76 -5.83 0.64 2.99
CA LEU A 76 -5.58 -0.48 3.88
C LEU A 76 -4.56 -0.11 4.93
N SER A 77 -4.93 -0.30 6.20
CA SER A 77 -4.05 -0.07 7.33
C SER A 77 -3.43 -1.37 7.81
N LEU A 78 -2.19 -1.30 8.25
CA LEU A 78 -1.47 -2.40 8.89
C LEU A 78 -0.74 -1.91 10.15
N SER A 79 -0.69 -2.80 11.13
CA SER A 79 0.14 -2.66 12.32
C SER A 79 1.31 -3.64 12.22
N LEU A 80 2.54 -3.12 12.29
CA LEU A 80 3.76 -3.91 12.36
C LEU A 80 4.04 -4.23 13.84
N ASP A 81 3.42 -5.30 14.32
CA ASP A 81 3.72 -5.84 15.64
C ASP A 81 5.12 -6.46 15.64
N SER A 82 5.90 -6.20 16.69
CA SER A 82 7.27 -6.73 16.86
C SER A 82 7.35 -8.23 17.14
N ARG A 83 6.30 -9.00 16.83
CA ARG A 83 6.29 -10.45 16.98
C ARG A 83 6.35 -11.07 15.59
N GLY A 84 7.51 -11.65 15.28
CA GLY A 84 7.58 -12.70 14.29
C GLY A 84 6.67 -13.85 14.74
N GLU A 85 5.42 -13.83 14.28
CA GLU A 85 4.59 -15.02 14.31
C GLU A 85 5.03 -15.89 13.15
N SER A 86 5.85 -16.86 13.52
CA SER A 86 6.15 -18.08 12.78
C SER A 86 4.91 -18.55 12.03
N ASN A 87 4.93 -18.46 10.71
CA ASN A 87 3.89 -19.01 9.86
C ASN A 87 3.98 -20.54 9.93
N VAL A 88 3.20 -21.16 10.81
CA VAL A 88 2.87 -22.59 10.77
C VAL A 88 1.45 -22.71 10.24
N HIS A 89 1.33 -22.95 8.94
CA HIS A 89 0.21 -23.69 8.37
C HIS A 89 0.71 -24.55 7.21
#